data_AF-A0A1I3A3L9-F1
#
_entry.id   AF-A0A1I3A3L9-F1
#
_cell.length_a   1.000
_cell.length_b   1.000
_cell.length_c   1.000
_cell.angle_alpha   90.00
_cell.angle_beta   90.00
_cell.angle_gamma   90.00
#
_symmetry.space_group_name_H-M   'P 1'
#
loop_
_entity.id
_entity.type
_entity.pdbx_description
1 polymer ?
#
loop_
_entity_poly.entity_id
_entity_poly.type
_entity_poly.pdbx_seq_one_letter_code
_entity_poly.pdbx_strand_id
1 'polypeptide(L)'
;MDITKAEVAEHLEQLADDPDYALRASDLRSLASAVSDADDDSWTGVDLFAAFPASSTVSVWRSGSFERYLGILSGISVFLPVAWTWWSLHAATSAYHSLLGANGEKGRTFLALWTEGFDGRLASDHRLVPMAKVSVWLIVVAVALIVLHRLFAQAGLRREDEQSAHAEAALVSALSGAQRVLNERRSDDPARIESLVKRSVKELHRAHERTREGSDQLHLASERLRDAASNAGQASGNLAALVAGAQSAQTDLTATLASVHKQLDVSLAELRAGLSASTQDLQTATTKAVSALAAEVGQVADTHRALKTEVTAIGANHASVGQVIGQLDDSLERHESALQGQVSELTAARDAAERMLSQLERIISPSPQNGVRV
;
A
#
# COMPACT_ATOMS: atom_id res chain seq x y z
N MET A 1 11.18 20.18 67.29
CA MET A 1 12.61 20.15 66.94
C MET A 1 12.89 21.49 66.30
N ASP A 2 13.62 22.36 67.00
CA ASP A 2 14.11 23.58 66.39
C ASP A 2 15.27 23.17 65.48
N ILE A 3 15.03 23.22 64.17
CA ILE A 3 16.06 22.95 63.17
C ILE A 3 17.05 24.11 63.25
N THR A 4 18.31 23.80 63.51
CA THR A 4 19.36 24.81 63.67
C THR A 4 19.74 25.41 62.31
N LYS A 5 20.26 26.64 62.30
CA LYS A 5 20.70 27.31 61.05
C LYS A 5 21.70 26.46 60.26
N ALA A 6 22.60 25.77 60.98
CA ALA A 6 23.59 24.87 60.39
C ALA A 6 22.92 23.66 59.72
N GLU A 7 21.90 23.06 60.33
CA GLU A 7 21.16 21.93 59.74
C GLU A 7 20.39 22.36 58.48
N VAL A 8 19.81 23.56 58.45
CA VAL A 8 19.13 24.08 57.24
C VAL A 8 20.14 24.34 56.12
N ALA A 9 21.29 24.95 56.42
CA ALA A 9 22.33 25.21 55.44
C ALA A 9 22.90 23.91 54.86
N GLU A 10 23.20 22.92 55.71
CA GLU A 10 23.68 21.60 55.28
C GLU A 10 22.65 20.88 54.40
N HIS A 11 21.36 20.96 54.73
CA HIS A 11 20.30 20.36 53.92
C HIS A 11 20.19 21.00 52.52
N LEU A 12 20.41 22.32 52.42
CA LEU A 12 20.44 23.03 51.13
C LEU A 12 21.69 22.68 50.31
N GLU A 13 22.84 22.47 50.95
CA GLU A 13 24.05 21.97 50.27
C GLU A 13 23.86 20.55 49.74
N GLN A 14 23.27 19.66 50.56
CA GLN A 14 22.94 18.30 50.15
C GLN A 14 22.01 18.28 48.93
N LEU A 15 20.98 19.14 48.92
CA LEU A 15 20.10 19.31 47.75
C LEU A 15 20.84 19.87 46.53
N ALA A 16 21.82 20.75 46.72
CA ALA A 16 22.59 21.30 45.60
C ALA A 16 23.59 20.30 44.99
N ASP A 17 23.98 19.28 45.72
CA ASP A 17 24.85 18.19 45.25
C ASP A 17 24.06 17.04 44.62
N ASP A 18 22.75 16.98 44.85
CA ASP A 18 21.87 16.01 44.21
C ASP A 18 21.68 16.35 42.71
N PRO A 19 21.91 15.35 41.81
CA PRO A 19 21.77 15.55 40.37
C PRO A 19 20.38 16.06 39.93
N ASP A 20 19.33 15.80 40.72
CA ASP A 20 17.96 16.24 40.40
C ASP A 20 17.81 17.77 40.49
N TYR A 21 18.71 18.49 41.16
CA TYR A 21 18.69 19.95 41.26
C TYR A 21 19.85 20.65 40.54
N ALA A 22 20.55 19.92 39.66
CA ALA A 22 21.76 20.40 38.99
C ALA A 22 21.57 21.74 38.25
N LEU A 23 20.36 22.02 37.74
CA LEU A 23 20.02 23.27 37.06
C LEU A 23 20.11 24.51 37.96
N ARG A 24 19.91 24.35 39.27
CA ARG A 24 19.87 25.45 40.27
C ARG A 24 20.82 25.23 41.43
N ALA A 25 21.74 24.29 41.30
CA ALA A 25 22.73 23.95 42.32
C ALA A 25 23.58 25.17 42.76
N SER A 26 23.90 26.11 41.86
CA SER A 26 24.61 27.35 42.23
C SER A 26 23.79 28.24 43.15
N ASP A 27 22.50 28.37 42.87
CA ASP A 27 21.58 29.25 43.60
C ASP A 27 21.25 28.64 44.98
N LEU A 28 21.12 27.32 45.05
CA LEU A 28 20.93 26.59 46.31
C LEU A 28 22.17 26.68 47.23
N ARG A 29 23.39 26.57 46.68
CA ARG A 29 24.63 26.80 47.46
C ARG A 29 24.75 28.24 47.93
N SER A 30 24.36 29.21 47.10
CA SER A 30 24.30 30.62 47.48
C SER A 30 23.32 30.86 48.64
N LEU A 31 22.13 30.23 48.58
CA LEU A 31 21.16 30.29 49.66
C LEU A 31 21.67 29.62 50.94
N ALA A 32 22.33 28.46 50.83
CA ALA A 32 22.94 27.78 51.96
C ALA A 32 23.99 28.65 52.66
N SER A 33 24.85 29.32 51.87
CA SER A 33 25.83 30.28 52.37
C SER A 33 25.16 31.44 53.11
N ALA A 34 24.10 32.02 52.56
CA ALA A 34 23.38 33.14 53.19
C ALA A 34 22.57 32.76 54.44
N VAL A 35 22.18 31.48 54.56
CA VAL A 35 21.55 30.93 55.77
C VAL A 35 22.60 30.67 56.87
N SER A 36 23.80 30.24 56.49
CA SER A 36 24.91 29.97 57.42
C SER A 36 25.62 31.25 57.88
N ASP A 37 25.77 32.25 57.01
CA ASP A 37 26.43 33.51 57.29
C ASP A 37 25.43 34.57 57.79
N ALA A 38 25.58 34.99 59.04
CA ALA A 38 24.73 35.97 59.68
C ALA A 38 25.02 37.42 59.25
N ASP A 39 25.97 37.66 58.35
CA ASP A 39 26.26 38.97 57.74
C ASP A 39 25.82 39.06 56.26
N ASP A 40 25.46 37.94 55.62
CA ASP A 40 25.02 37.91 54.22
C ASP A 40 23.51 38.18 54.10
N ASP A 41 23.14 39.36 53.60
CA ASP A 41 21.76 39.80 53.43
C ASP A 41 21.19 39.50 52.01
N SER A 42 21.95 38.84 51.13
CA SER A 42 21.62 38.70 49.69
C SER A 42 20.26 38.07 49.39
N TRP A 43 19.81 37.13 50.23
CA TRP A 43 18.52 36.43 50.10
C TRP A 43 17.45 36.95 51.08
N THR A 44 17.76 37.94 51.92
CA THR A 44 16.80 38.47 52.89
C THR A 44 15.70 39.28 52.20
N GLY A 45 14.44 38.90 52.42
CA GLY A 45 13.28 39.58 51.83
C GLY A 45 12.91 39.15 50.40
N VAL A 46 13.64 38.20 49.82
CA VAL A 46 13.24 37.49 48.60
C VAL A 46 12.22 36.42 48.96
N ASP A 47 11.16 36.27 48.15
CA ASP A 47 10.25 35.14 48.28
C ASP A 47 10.91 33.90 47.66
N LEU A 48 11.43 33.02 48.52
CA LEU A 48 12.16 31.81 48.11
C LEU A 48 11.27 30.85 47.30
N PHE A 49 9.96 30.80 47.54
CA PHE A 49 9.06 29.94 46.76
C PHE A 49 8.83 30.49 45.35
N ALA A 50 8.84 31.81 45.19
CA ALA A 50 8.80 32.45 43.87
C ALA A 50 10.14 32.34 43.13
N ALA A 51 11.26 32.36 43.85
CA ALA A 51 12.61 32.26 43.28
C ALA A 51 12.97 30.83 42.84
N PHE A 52 12.44 29.81 43.52
CA PHE A 52 12.66 28.39 43.21
C PHE A 52 11.36 27.66 42.86
N PRO A 53 10.75 27.94 41.68
CA PRO A 53 9.57 27.19 41.27
C PRO A 53 9.94 25.73 40.98
N ALA A 54 9.18 24.79 41.54
CA ALA A 54 9.44 23.34 41.46
C ALA A 54 9.62 22.85 40.02
N SER A 55 8.82 23.37 39.08
CA SER A 55 8.86 23.05 37.65
C SER A 55 10.15 23.45 36.92
N SER A 56 10.97 24.33 37.52
CA SER A 56 12.24 24.80 36.94
C SER A 56 13.48 24.37 37.73
N THR A 57 13.27 23.81 38.92
CA THR A 57 14.32 23.50 39.89
C THR A 57 14.63 22.01 39.93
N VAL A 58 13.61 21.15 39.72
CA VAL A 58 13.77 19.70 39.64
C VAL A 58 13.92 19.28 38.18
N SER A 59 15.08 18.72 37.81
CA SER A 59 15.31 18.11 36.51
C SER A 59 14.99 16.62 36.57
N VAL A 60 13.84 16.21 36.03
CA VAL A 60 13.52 14.79 35.87
C VAL A 60 14.38 14.23 34.75
N TRP A 61 15.34 13.35 35.11
CA TRP A 61 16.20 12.66 34.15
C TRP A 61 15.37 11.66 33.32
N ARG A 62 14.78 12.12 32.23
CA ARG A 62 14.06 11.26 31.27
C ARG A 62 15.05 10.25 30.69
N SER A 63 14.91 8.97 31.06
CA SER A 63 15.64 7.85 30.43
C SER A 63 15.12 7.56 29.00
N GLY A 64 15.12 8.58 28.14
CA GLY A 64 14.33 8.64 26.92
C GLY A 64 14.83 7.78 25.75
N SER A 65 16.03 7.19 25.82
CA SER A 65 16.57 6.44 24.68
C SER A 65 15.90 5.07 24.52
N PHE A 66 15.80 4.28 25.60
CA PHE A 66 15.26 2.92 25.51
C PHE A 66 13.74 2.93 25.23
N GLU A 67 13.01 3.84 25.87
CA GLU A 67 11.56 3.99 25.65
C GLU A 67 11.25 4.45 24.21
N ARG A 68 12.08 5.34 23.65
CA ARG A 68 11.96 5.78 22.25
C ARG A 68 12.24 4.64 21.27
N TYR A 69 13.26 3.82 21.52
CA TYR A 69 13.51 2.63 20.69
C TYR A 69 12.37 1.63 20.77
N LEU A 70 11.83 1.36 21.96
CA LEU A 70 10.67 0.48 22.13
C LEU A 70 9.42 1.02 21.42
N GLY A 71 9.18 2.32 21.46
CA GLY A 71 8.05 2.96 20.77
C GLY A 71 8.15 2.80 19.25
N ILE A 72 9.35 3.04 18.69
CA ILE A 72 9.60 2.83 17.25
C ILE A 72 9.45 1.35 16.88
N LEU A 73 10.02 0.45 17.68
CA LEU A 73 9.97 -0.99 17.42
C LEU A 73 8.55 -1.54 17.52
N SER A 74 7.77 -1.07 18.49
CA SER A 74 6.34 -1.38 18.64
C SER A 74 5.54 -0.91 17.43
N GLY A 75 5.78 0.31 16.94
CA GLY A 75 5.11 0.84 15.75
C GLY A 75 5.42 0.03 14.48
N ILE A 76 6.69 -0.33 14.28
CA ILE A 76 7.12 -1.16 13.15
C ILE A 76 6.57 -2.59 13.28
N SER A 77 6.48 -3.13 14.50
CA SER A 77 6.03 -4.50 14.74
C SER A 77 4.60 -4.78 14.28
N VAL A 78 3.74 -3.76 14.19
CA VAL A 78 2.37 -3.91 13.66
C VAL A 78 2.37 -4.27 12.17
N PHE A 79 3.41 -3.86 11.44
CA PHE A 79 3.53 -4.11 10.01
C PHE A 79 4.25 -5.42 9.68
N LEU A 80 4.98 -6.01 10.63
CA LEU A 80 5.69 -7.29 10.44
C LEU A 80 4.78 -8.43 9.94
N PRO A 81 3.58 -8.67 10.51
CA PRO A 81 2.67 -9.71 10.00
C PRO A 81 2.23 -9.45 8.56
N VAL A 82 1.96 -8.19 8.20
CA VAL A 82 1.52 -7.78 6.86
C VAL A 82 2.66 -7.92 5.86
N ALA A 83 3.86 -7.46 6.21
CA ALA A 83 5.04 -7.63 5.37
C ALA A 83 5.33 -9.12 5.11
N TRP A 84 5.18 -9.96 6.14
CA TRP A 84 5.34 -11.40 6.03
C TRP A 84 4.31 -12.05 5.09
N THR A 85 3.04 -11.63 5.17
CA THR A 85 1.99 -12.18 4.28
C THR A 85 2.25 -11.82 2.82
N TRP A 86 2.64 -10.57 2.54
CA TRP A 86 3.01 -10.13 1.19
C TRP A 86 4.23 -10.88 0.65
N TRP A 87 5.27 -11.05 1.47
CA TRP A 87 6.45 -11.82 1.09
C TRP A 87 6.08 -13.26 0.73
N SER A 88 5.29 -13.93 1.58
CA SER A 88 4.90 -15.31 1.32
C SER A 88 4.01 -15.46 0.09
N LEU A 89 3.14 -14.49 -0.16
CA LEU A 89 2.32 -14.47 -1.37
C LEU A 89 3.20 -14.30 -2.61
N HIS A 90 4.16 -13.37 -2.58
CA HIS A 90 5.11 -13.17 -3.67
C HIS A 90 5.92 -14.44 -3.97
N ALA A 91 6.40 -15.13 -2.92
CA ALA A 91 7.09 -16.42 -3.06
C ALA A 91 6.20 -17.49 -3.69
N ALA A 92 4.93 -17.58 -3.28
CA ALA A 92 3.96 -18.52 -3.85
C ALA A 92 3.64 -18.21 -5.32
N THR A 93 3.44 -16.94 -5.67
CA THR A 93 3.21 -16.52 -7.06
C THR A 93 4.40 -16.80 -7.97
N SER A 94 5.63 -16.58 -7.47
CA SER A 94 6.86 -16.89 -8.19
C SER A 94 7.01 -18.40 -8.45
N ALA A 95 6.77 -19.23 -7.42
CA ALA A 95 6.78 -20.69 -7.57
C ALA A 95 5.72 -21.18 -8.57
N TYR A 96 4.51 -20.61 -8.54
CA TYR A 96 3.45 -20.91 -9.50
C TYR A 96 3.84 -20.57 -10.95
N HIS A 97 4.45 -19.40 -11.17
CA HIS A 97 4.96 -19.01 -12.49
C HIS A 97 6.01 -20.00 -13.02
N SER A 98 6.91 -20.46 -12.15
CA SER A 98 7.93 -21.45 -12.50
C SER A 98 7.32 -22.81 -12.91
N LEU A 99 6.17 -23.17 -12.32
CA LEU A 99 5.46 -24.42 -12.59
C LEU A 99 4.71 -24.35 -13.93
N LEU A 100 4.05 -23.22 -14.22
CA LEU A 100 3.43 -22.94 -15.52
C LEU A 100 4.44 -22.96 -16.67
N GLY A 101 5.62 -22.38 -16.48
CA GLY A 101 6.68 -22.37 -17.50
C GLY A 101 7.27 -23.76 -17.80
N ALA A 102 7.12 -24.72 -16.88
CA ALA A 102 7.64 -26.08 -17.01
C ALA A 102 6.63 -27.08 -17.61
N ASN A 103 5.52 -26.61 -18.21
CA ASN A 103 4.37 -27.44 -18.65
C ASN A 103 3.74 -28.27 -17.51
N GLY A 104 3.84 -27.81 -16.25
CA GLY A 104 3.31 -28.50 -15.08
C GLY A 104 1.79 -28.42 -14.97
N GLU A 105 1.20 -29.61 -14.78
CA GLU A 105 -0.21 -29.98 -14.50
C GLU A 105 -1.32 -28.93 -14.67
N LYS A 106 -2.17 -29.16 -15.68
CA LYS A 106 -3.47 -28.49 -15.87
C LYS A 106 -4.54 -29.25 -15.08
N GLY A 107 -5.01 -28.69 -13.96
CA GLY A 107 -6.21 -29.22 -13.27
C GLY A 107 -6.32 -28.95 -11.78
N ARG A 108 -5.23 -28.56 -11.10
CA ARG A 108 -5.23 -28.29 -9.66
C ARG A 108 -5.42 -26.79 -9.40
N THR A 109 -6.19 -26.42 -8.38
CA THR A 109 -6.39 -25.02 -8.02
C THR A 109 -5.12 -24.45 -7.38
N PHE A 110 -4.87 -23.15 -7.54
CA PHE A 110 -3.70 -22.48 -6.95
C PHE A 110 -3.56 -22.74 -5.45
N LEU A 111 -4.67 -22.72 -4.71
CA LEU A 111 -4.69 -23.00 -3.27
C LEU A 111 -4.22 -24.41 -2.94
N ALA A 112 -4.65 -25.42 -3.70
CA ALA A 112 -4.21 -26.80 -3.51
C ALA A 112 -2.70 -26.97 -3.79
N LEU A 113 -2.20 -26.30 -4.83
CA LEU A 113 -0.76 -26.28 -5.14
C LEU A 113 0.05 -25.55 -4.05
N TRP A 114 -0.49 -24.49 -3.45
CA TRP A 114 0.17 -23.75 -2.39
C TRP A 114 0.22 -24.54 -1.06
N THR A 115 -0.81 -25.33 -0.75
CA THR A 115 -0.77 -26.22 0.43
C THR A 115 0.31 -27.29 0.31
N GLU A 116 0.53 -27.81 -0.90
CA GLU A 116 1.53 -28.86 -1.16
C GLU A 116 2.94 -28.29 -1.41
N GLY A 117 3.04 -27.00 -1.75
CA GLY A 117 4.31 -26.30 -1.94
C GLY A 117 4.87 -26.39 -3.37
N PHE A 118 3.99 -26.44 -4.37
CA PHE A 118 4.34 -26.41 -5.81
C PHE A 118 5.40 -27.46 -6.19
N ASP A 119 5.19 -28.73 -5.84
CA ASP A 119 6.12 -29.85 -6.08
C ASP A 119 7.55 -29.63 -5.55
N GLY A 120 7.65 -29.02 -4.36
CA GLY A 120 8.93 -28.78 -3.69
C GLY A 120 9.68 -27.53 -4.16
N ARG A 121 9.08 -26.72 -5.05
CA ARG A 121 9.65 -25.45 -5.52
C ARG A 121 9.44 -24.29 -4.55
N LEU A 122 8.60 -24.48 -3.54
CA LEU A 122 8.39 -23.53 -2.44
C LEU A 122 9.02 -24.07 -1.16
N ALA A 123 9.83 -23.24 -0.49
CA ALA A 123 10.38 -23.54 0.82
C ALA A 123 9.26 -23.92 1.80
N SER A 124 9.52 -24.90 2.68
CA SER A 124 8.54 -25.44 3.64
C SER A 124 7.80 -24.36 4.42
N ASP A 125 8.48 -23.27 4.72
CA ASP A 125 8.03 -22.22 5.63
C ASP A 125 7.05 -21.24 4.97
N HIS A 126 7.01 -21.21 3.63
CA HIS A 126 6.09 -20.39 2.84
C HIS A 126 4.86 -21.15 2.35
N ARG A 127 4.73 -22.45 2.69
CA ARG A 127 3.50 -23.20 2.47
C ARG A 127 2.37 -22.59 3.28
N LEU A 128 1.13 -22.73 2.80
CA LEU A 128 -0.03 -22.05 3.38
C LEU A 128 -0.18 -22.25 4.90
N VAL A 129 -0.04 -23.48 5.39
CA VAL A 129 -0.23 -23.81 6.82
C VAL A 129 0.91 -23.29 7.71
N PRO A 130 2.20 -23.55 7.40
CA PRO A 130 3.33 -22.95 8.12
C PRO A 130 3.32 -21.42 8.11
N MET A 131 3.00 -20.81 6.96
CA MET A 131 2.91 -19.36 6.83
C MET A 131 1.85 -18.75 7.75
N ALA A 132 0.67 -19.39 7.84
CA ALA A 132 -0.39 -18.95 8.74
C ALA A 132 0.04 -19.03 10.20
N LYS A 133 0.75 -20.10 10.61
CA LYS A 133 1.31 -20.22 11.96
C LYS A 133 2.31 -19.10 12.28
N VAL A 134 3.23 -18.81 11.36
CA VAL A 134 4.20 -17.70 11.53
C VAL A 134 3.49 -16.36 11.63
N SER A 135 2.47 -16.13 10.81
CA SER A 135 1.68 -14.89 10.84
C SER A 135 0.96 -14.69 12.18
N VAL A 136 0.34 -15.74 12.71
CA VAL A 136 -0.29 -15.72 14.05
C VAL A 136 0.75 -15.43 15.12
N TRP A 137 1.93 -16.06 15.05
CA TRP A 137 3.00 -15.84 16.01
C TRP A 137 3.53 -14.40 15.97
N LEU A 138 3.69 -13.83 14.78
CA LEU A 138 4.06 -12.41 14.59
C LEU A 138 3.02 -11.46 15.17
N ILE A 139 1.72 -11.76 15.02
CA ILE A 139 0.65 -10.97 15.64
C ILE A 139 0.75 -11.04 17.16
N VAL A 140 0.95 -12.24 17.74
CA VAL A 140 1.10 -12.41 19.19
C VAL A 140 2.31 -11.64 19.71
N VAL A 141 3.45 -11.69 19.02
CA VAL A 141 4.65 -10.92 19.38
C VAL A 141 4.40 -9.43 19.28
N ALA A 142 3.72 -8.96 18.22
CA ALA A 142 3.41 -7.54 18.06
C ALA A 142 2.51 -7.04 19.20
N VAL A 143 1.48 -7.80 19.55
CA VAL A 143 0.62 -7.48 20.70
C VAL A 143 1.41 -7.50 22.00
N ALA A 144 2.27 -8.50 22.21
CA ALA A 144 3.12 -8.58 23.39
C ALA A 144 4.06 -7.36 23.51
N LEU A 145 4.67 -6.92 22.40
CA LEU A 145 5.53 -5.73 22.36
C LEU A 145 4.76 -4.44 22.66
N ILE A 146 3.54 -4.29 22.13
CA ILE A 146 2.68 -3.14 22.42
C ILE A 146 2.31 -3.09 23.91
N VAL A 147 1.89 -4.23 24.47
CA VAL A 147 1.54 -4.34 25.89
C VAL A 147 2.76 -4.07 26.76
N LEU A 148 3.91 -4.65 26.42
CA LEU A 148 5.16 -4.47 27.14
C LEU A 148 5.61 -3.01 27.11
N HIS A 149 5.54 -2.35 25.95
CA HIS A 149 5.82 -0.92 25.82
C HIS A 149 4.89 -0.08 26.70
N ARG A 150 3.59 -0.38 26.70
CA ARG A 150 2.62 0.33 27.55
C ARG A 150 2.90 0.13 29.04
N LEU A 151 3.26 -1.09 29.46
CA LEU A 151 3.60 -1.39 30.84
C LEU A 151 4.89 -0.68 31.27
N PHE A 152 5.91 -0.65 30.42
CA PHE A 152 7.15 0.08 30.71
C PHE A 152 6.92 1.59 30.75
N ALA A 153 6.15 2.16 29.84
CA ALA A 153 5.80 3.58 29.87
C ALA A 153 5.04 3.94 31.14
N GLN A 154 4.06 3.12 31.55
CA GLN A 154 3.31 3.34 32.80
C GLN A 154 4.18 3.15 34.05
N ALA A 155 5.10 2.20 34.05
CA ALA A 155 6.00 1.97 35.17
C ALA A 155 7.09 3.06 35.26
N GLY A 156 7.55 3.59 34.12
CA GLY A 156 8.45 4.73 34.04
C GLY A 156 7.80 5.98 34.63
N LEU A 157 6.61 6.32 34.16
CA LEU A 157 5.85 7.48 34.66
C LEU A 157 5.59 7.41 36.16
N ARG A 158 5.19 6.25 36.69
CA ARG A 158 4.95 6.12 38.15
C ARG A 158 6.21 6.34 38.97
N ARG A 159 7.35 5.83 38.51
CA ARG A 159 8.63 6.02 39.21
C ARG A 159 9.10 7.47 39.11
N GLU A 160 8.92 8.10 37.96
CA GLU A 160 9.23 9.51 37.74
C GLU A 160 8.33 10.42 38.59
N ASP A 161 7.04 10.12 38.72
CA ASP A 161 6.08 10.86 39.55
C ASP A 161 6.43 10.73 41.05
N GLU A 162 6.75 9.53 41.53
CA GLU A 162 7.16 9.29 42.92
C GLU A 162 8.47 10.00 43.25
N GLN A 163 9.47 9.93 42.37
CA GLN A 163 10.75 10.62 42.53
C GLN A 163 10.58 12.14 42.51
N SER A 164 9.77 12.67 41.59
CA SER A 164 9.51 14.10 41.48
C SER A 164 8.77 14.63 42.71
N ALA A 165 7.79 13.88 43.24
CA ALA A 165 7.06 14.26 44.44
C ALA A 165 7.96 14.27 45.69
N HIS A 166 8.90 13.32 45.79
CA HIS A 166 9.87 13.28 46.88
C HIS A 166 10.86 14.45 46.78
N ALA A 167 11.37 14.74 45.59
CA ALA A 167 12.28 15.85 45.34
C ALA A 167 11.59 17.21 45.61
N GLU A 168 10.34 17.38 45.19
CA GLU A 168 9.57 18.59 45.46
C GLU A 168 9.33 18.78 46.96
N ALA A 169 8.94 17.72 47.67
CA ALA A 169 8.75 17.77 49.11
C ALA A 169 10.04 18.12 49.88
N ALA A 170 11.18 17.57 49.48
CA ALA A 170 12.48 17.88 50.07
C ALA A 170 12.87 19.35 49.85
N LEU A 171 12.68 19.88 48.63
CA LEU A 171 12.93 21.29 48.31
C LEU A 171 12.02 22.22 49.12
N VAL A 172 10.72 21.95 49.17
CA VAL A 172 9.76 22.77 49.93
C VAL A 172 10.12 22.80 51.41
N SER A 173 10.48 21.66 51.98
CA SER A 173 10.92 21.58 53.38
C SER A 173 12.16 22.43 53.65
N ALA A 174 13.17 22.35 52.78
CA ALA A 174 14.40 23.13 52.92
C ALA A 174 14.17 24.64 52.74
N LEU A 175 13.37 25.05 51.76
CA LEU A 175 13.01 26.46 51.54
C LEU A 175 12.16 27.03 52.67
N SER A 176 11.23 26.25 53.24
CA SER A 176 10.48 26.65 54.44
C SER A 176 11.41 26.89 55.64
N GLY A 177 12.40 26.02 55.85
CA GLY A 177 13.41 26.19 56.89
C GLY A 177 14.25 27.45 56.69
N ALA A 178 14.74 27.66 55.46
CA ALA A 178 15.54 28.83 55.09
C ALA A 178 14.75 30.13 55.23
N GLN A 179 13.49 30.16 54.76
CA GLN A 179 12.60 31.32 54.87
C GLN A 179 12.38 31.69 56.34
N ARG A 180 12.19 30.70 57.22
CA ARG A 180 12.01 30.95 58.65
C ARG A 180 13.27 31.54 59.28
N VAL A 181 14.45 30.99 59.02
CA VAL A 181 15.73 31.50 59.53
C VAL A 181 15.99 32.94 59.06
N LEU A 182 15.75 33.22 57.78
CA LEU A 182 15.93 34.54 57.19
C LEU A 182 14.89 35.55 57.72
N ASN A 183 13.65 35.11 57.98
CA ASN A 183 12.58 35.97 58.49
C ASN A 183 12.69 36.24 60.00
N GLU A 184 13.22 35.31 60.79
CA GLU A 184 13.61 35.54 62.19
C GLU A 184 14.71 36.62 62.26
N ARG A 185 15.73 36.53 61.39
CA ARG A 185 16.78 37.56 61.26
C ARG A 185 16.23 38.94 60.87
N ARG A 186 15.15 39.00 60.10
CA ARG A 186 14.46 40.26 59.76
C ARG A 186 13.74 40.90 60.96
N SER A 187 13.33 40.09 61.93
CA SER A 187 12.46 40.52 63.04
C SER A 187 13.23 41.03 64.27
N ASP A 188 14.53 40.71 64.37
CA ASP A 188 15.39 40.96 65.54
C ASP A 188 16.20 42.28 65.51
N ASP A 189 15.96 43.18 64.55
CA ASP A 189 16.68 44.47 64.47
C ASP A 189 15.78 45.69 64.76
N PRO A 190 15.56 46.05 66.05
CA PRO A 190 14.82 47.25 66.45
C PRO A 190 15.51 48.57 66.03
N ALA A 191 16.83 48.56 65.81
CA ALA A 191 17.57 49.73 65.33
C ALA A 191 17.32 49.97 63.84
N ARG A 192 17.07 48.92 63.04
CA ARG A 192 16.57 49.04 61.67
C ARG A 192 15.19 49.67 61.63
N ILE A 193 14.27 49.39 62.57
CA ILE A 193 12.92 50.00 62.61
C ILE A 193 13.01 51.51 62.94
N GLU A 194 13.88 51.93 63.86
CA GLU A 194 14.08 53.37 64.14
C GLU A 194 14.78 54.09 62.98
N SER A 195 15.75 53.44 62.34
CA SER A 195 16.39 53.94 61.12
C SER A 195 15.40 53.98 59.95
N LEU A 196 14.47 53.02 59.86
CA LEU A 196 13.38 52.98 58.90
C LEU A 196 12.37 54.08 59.18
N VAL A 197 12.03 54.42 60.44
CA VAL A 197 11.12 55.52 60.78
C VAL A 197 11.77 56.90 60.51
N LYS A 198 13.04 57.11 60.90
CA LYS A 198 13.78 58.34 60.57
C LYS A 198 14.05 58.47 59.06
N ARG A 199 14.34 57.36 58.38
CA ARG A 199 14.43 57.28 56.93
C ARG A 199 13.08 57.47 56.29
N SER A 200 11.97 57.00 56.86
CA SER A 200 10.59 57.19 56.39
C SER A 200 10.12 58.62 56.53
N VAL A 201 10.54 59.39 57.54
CA VAL A 201 10.21 60.83 57.65
C VAL A 201 11.04 61.68 56.66
N LYS A 202 12.32 61.35 56.47
CA LYS A 202 13.19 61.97 55.46
C LYS A 202 12.81 61.56 54.03
N GLU A 203 12.40 60.31 53.86
CA GLU A 203 11.78 59.75 52.66
C GLU A 203 10.35 60.24 52.49
N LEU A 204 9.62 60.71 53.52
CA LEU A 204 8.29 61.31 53.36
C LEU A 204 8.40 62.72 52.77
N HIS A 205 9.42 63.47 53.18
CA HIS A 205 9.74 64.79 52.59
C HIS A 205 10.27 64.64 51.15
N ARG A 206 11.20 63.69 50.93
CA ARG A 206 11.63 63.31 49.58
C ARG A 206 10.54 62.61 48.77
N ALA A 207 9.60 61.91 49.40
CA ALA A 207 8.44 61.31 48.75
C ALA A 207 7.44 62.39 48.41
N HIS A 208 7.39 63.53 49.09
CA HIS A 208 6.54 64.64 48.69
C HIS A 208 7.10 65.32 47.42
N GLU A 209 8.43 65.48 47.32
CA GLU A 209 9.11 65.90 46.08
C GLU A 209 9.03 64.83 44.98
N ARG A 210 9.25 63.55 45.30
CA ARG A 210 9.06 62.41 44.37
C ARG A 210 7.59 62.10 44.08
N THR A 211 6.63 62.64 44.83
CA THR A 211 5.20 62.61 44.50
C THR A 211 4.90 63.73 43.50
N ARG A 212 5.65 64.83 43.53
CA ARG A 212 5.61 65.88 42.52
C ARG A 212 6.28 65.43 41.22
N GLU A 213 7.52 64.91 41.28
CA GLU A 213 8.16 64.24 40.14
C GLU A 213 7.41 62.97 39.71
N GLY A 214 6.84 62.25 40.68
CA GLY A 214 6.01 61.06 40.46
C GLY A 214 4.68 61.42 39.82
N SER A 215 4.12 62.61 40.07
CA SER A 215 2.94 63.13 39.36
C SER A 215 3.29 63.46 37.91
N ASP A 216 4.46 64.03 37.65
CA ASP A 216 4.95 64.29 36.28
C ASP A 216 5.28 62.97 35.55
N GLN A 217 5.89 62.01 36.24
CA GLN A 217 6.12 60.65 35.73
C GLN A 217 4.81 59.87 35.58
N LEU A 218 3.80 60.08 36.43
CA LEU A 218 2.48 59.49 36.29
C LEU A 218 1.73 60.09 35.11
N HIS A 219 1.96 61.38 34.81
CA HIS A 219 1.42 62.02 33.61
C HIS A 219 2.07 61.44 32.34
N LEU A 220 3.40 61.26 32.34
CA LEU A 220 4.13 60.59 31.26
C LEU A 220 3.80 59.10 31.16
N ALA A 221 3.60 58.42 32.28
CA ALA A 221 3.17 57.03 32.33
C ALA A 221 1.72 56.90 31.87
N SER A 222 0.86 57.88 32.16
CA SER A 222 -0.53 57.92 31.66
C SER A 222 -0.59 58.23 30.17
N GLU A 223 0.32 59.07 29.65
CA GLU A 223 0.50 59.25 28.21
C GLU A 223 1.01 57.97 27.56
N ARG A 224 2.03 57.32 28.12
CA ARG A 224 2.51 56.01 27.64
C ARG A 224 1.46 54.91 27.77
N LEU A 225 0.62 54.94 28.80
CA LEU A 225 -0.49 54.02 28.99
C LEU A 225 -1.61 54.31 28.00
N ARG A 226 -1.85 55.59 27.66
CA ARG A 226 -2.79 56.00 26.61
C ARG A 226 -2.29 55.62 25.23
N ASP A 227 -0.99 55.74 24.97
CA ASP A 227 -0.33 55.28 23.76
C ASP A 227 -0.34 53.75 23.70
N ALA A 228 -0.06 53.07 24.81
CA ALA A 228 -0.15 51.61 24.91
C ALA A 228 -1.59 51.11 24.76
N ALA A 229 -2.59 51.81 25.31
CA ALA A 229 -4.00 51.51 25.14
C ALA A 229 -4.49 51.81 23.72
N SER A 230 -3.97 52.87 23.08
CA SER A 230 -4.20 53.16 21.67
C SER A 230 -3.58 52.09 20.78
N ASN A 231 -2.34 51.68 21.06
CA ASN A 231 -1.65 50.60 20.36
C ASN A 231 -2.32 49.24 20.59
N ALA A 232 -2.83 48.97 21.80
CA ALA A 232 -3.64 47.79 22.10
C ALA A 232 -5.00 47.84 21.39
N GLY A 233 -5.61 49.01 21.26
CA GLY A 233 -6.81 49.23 20.47
C GLY A 233 -6.57 49.00 18.97
N GLN A 234 -5.44 49.47 18.44
CA GLN A 234 -5.01 49.21 17.07
C GLN A 234 -4.68 47.73 16.86
N ALA A 235 -3.99 47.08 17.81
CA ALA A 235 -3.71 45.65 17.78
C ALA A 235 -5.02 44.82 17.84
N SER A 236 -5.99 45.23 18.65
CA SER A 236 -7.32 44.64 18.70
C SER A 236 -8.10 44.85 17.40
N GLY A 237 -7.96 46.02 16.76
CA GLY A 237 -8.53 46.31 15.44
C GLY A 237 -7.91 45.44 14.35
N ASN A 238 -6.59 45.26 14.39
CA ASN A 238 -5.86 44.37 13.48
C ASN A 238 -6.23 42.91 13.70
N LEU A 239 -6.41 42.47 14.96
CA LEU A 239 -6.92 41.14 15.29
C LEU A 239 -8.35 40.93 14.77
N ALA A 240 -9.24 41.92 14.95
CA ALA A 240 -10.59 41.85 14.41
C ALA A 240 -10.60 41.76 12.87
N ALA A 241 -9.72 42.52 12.20
CA ALA A 241 -9.53 42.44 10.76
C ALA A 241 -8.95 41.08 10.32
N LEU A 242 -8.03 40.50 11.11
CA LEU A 242 -7.44 39.19 10.83
C LEU A 242 -8.45 38.05 11.02
N VAL A 243 -9.31 38.14 12.04
CA VAL A 243 -10.42 37.22 12.27
C VAL A 243 -11.46 37.33 11.15
N ALA A 244 -11.83 38.55 10.75
CA ALA A 244 -12.73 38.76 9.62
C ALA A 244 -12.14 38.22 8.30
N GLY A 245 -10.83 38.43 8.08
CA GLY A 245 -10.09 37.89 6.94
C GLY A 245 -10.05 36.36 6.96
N ALA A 246 -9.81 35.74 8.12
CA ALA A 246 -9.83 34.29 8.29
C ALA A 246 -11.22 33.70 8.04
N GLN A 247 -12.29 34.37 8.48
CA GLN A 247 -13.67 33.95 8.26
C GLN A 247 -14.09 34.09 6.79
N SER A 248 -13.62 35.14 6.10
CA SER A 248 -13.78 35.28 4.64
C SER A 248 -13.04 34.16 3.91
N ALA A 249 -11.79 33.89 4.27
CA ALA A 249 -11.00 32.81 3.68
C ALA A 249 -11.63 31.42 3.91
N GLN A 250 -12.21 31.18 5.09
CA GLN A 250 -12.98 29.96 5.37
C GLN A 250 -14.22 29.84 4.48
N THR A 251 -14.93 30.95 4.25
CA THR A 251 -16.10 31.00 3.37
C THR A 251 -15.70 30.71 1.92
N ASP A 252 -14.62 31.33 1.45
CA ASP A 252 -14.08 31.09 0.10
C ASP A 252 -13.62 29.65 -0.07
N LEU A 253 -12.91 29.07 0.91
CA LEU A 253 -12.52 27.65 0.88
C LEU A 253 -13.74 26.74 0.79
N THR A 254 -14.80 27.02 1.54
CA THR A 254 -16.05 26.23 1.51
C THR A 254 -16.73 26.33 0.15
N ALA A 255 -16.78 27.53 -0.43
CA ALA A 255 -17.32 27.74 -1.79
C ALA A 255 -16.48 27.02 -2.86
N THR A 256 -15.15 27.05 -2.71
CA THR A 256 -14.22 26.36 -3.62
C THR A 256 -14.40 24.85 -3.54
N LEU A 257 -14.51 24.29 -2.33
CA LEU A 257 -14.80 22.88 -2.08
C LEU A 257 -16.14 22.46 -2.70
N ALA A 258 -17.19 23.27 -2.55
CA ALA A 258 -18.48 23.00 -3.16
C ALA A 258 -18.40 23.01 -4.70
N SER A 259 -17.63 23.93 -5.28
CA SER A 259 -17.39 23.99 -6.72
C SER A 259 -16.64 22.76 -7.25
N VAL A 260 -15.57 22.34 -6.55
CA VAL A 260 -14.80 21.14 -6.89
C VAL A 260 -15.68 19.88 -6.79
N HIS A 261 -16.51 19.77 -5.75
CA HIS A 261 -17.45 18.65 -5.61
C HIS A 261 -18.43 18.59 -6.79
N LYS A 262 -19.02 19.74 -7.16
CA LYS A 262 -19.91 19.84 -8.32
C LYS A 262 -19.21 19.48 -9.63
N GLN A 263 -17.97 19.90 -9.82
CA GLN A 263 -17.20 19.58 -11.02
C GLN A 263 -16.86 18.08 -11.09
N LEU A 264 -16.53 17.46 -9.94
CA LEU A 264 -16.34 16.01 -9.84
C LEU A 264 -17.62 15.23 -10.19
N ASP A 265 -18.78 15.66 -9.71
CA ASP A 265 -20.06 15.02 -10.04
C ASP A 265 -20.37 15.09 -11.54
N VAL A 266 -20.11 16.24 -12.17
CA VAL A 266 -20.27 16.41 -13.62
C VAL A 266 -19.32 15.49 -14.38
N SER A 267 -18.03 15.48 -14.03
CA SER A 267 -17.05 14.60 -14.70
C SER A 267 -17.35 13.10 -14.48
N LEU A 268 -17.87 12.70 -13.31
CA LEU A 268 -18.32 11.34 -13.05
C LEU A 268 -19.55 10.97 -13.88
N ALA A 269 -20.50 11.90 -14.05
CA ALA A 269 -21.67 11.69 -14.90
C ALA A 269 -21.26 11.54 -16.38
N GLU A 270 -20.35 12.38 -16.86
CA GLU A 270 -19.80 12.31 -18.23
C GLU A 270 -19.03 11.00 -18.46
N LEU A 271 -18.19 10.57 -17.50
CA LEU A 271 -17.47 9.30 -17.58
C LEU A 271 -18.43 8.11 -17.65
N ARG A 272 -19.49 8.10 -16.83
CA ARG A 272 -20.52 7.04 -16.86
C ARG A 272 -21.26 7.02 -18.20
N ALA A 273 -21.64 8.20 -18.72
CA ALA A 273 -22.28 8.32 -20.02
C ALA A 273 -21.37 7.82 -21.15
N GLY A 274 -20.09 8.20 -21.14
CA GLY A 274 -19.09 7.76 -22.11
C GLY A 274 -18.83 6.24 -22.05
N LEU A 275 -18.74 5.66 -20.85
CA LEU A 275 -18.56 4.21 -20.68
C LEU A 275 -19.79 3.43 -21.16
N SER A 276 -21.00 3.93 -20.89
CA SER A 276 -22.24 3.34 -21.41
C SER A 276 -22.30 3.38 -22.94
N ALA A 277 -21.96 4.53 -23.54
CA ALA A 277 -21.92 4.67 -24.99
C ALA A 277 -20.87 3.72 -25.62
N SER A 278 -19.66 3.66 -25.05
CA SER A 278 -18.61 2.76 -25.53
C SER A 278 -19.01 1.27 -25.41
N THR A 279 -19.71 0.90 -24.34
CA THR A 279 -20.23 -0.47 -24.16
C THR A 279 -21.28 -0.79 -25.22
N GLN A 280 -22.17 0.15 -25.52
CA GLN A 280 -23.20 0.00 -26.56
C GLN A 280 -22.60 -0.09 -27.96
N ASP A 281 -21.55 0.69 -28.24
CA ASP A 281 -20.80 0.62 -29.50
C ASP A 281 -20.09 -0.72 -29.66
N LEU A 282 -19.44 -1.22 -28.59
CA LEU A 282 -18.83 -2.55 -28.58
C LEU A 282 -19.85 -3.66 -28.79
N GLN A 283 -21.03 -3.57 -28.15
CA GLN A 283 -22.10 -4.54 -28.34
C GLN A 283 -22.61 -4.53 -29.79
N THR A 284 -22.78 -3.34 -30.38
CA THR A 284 -23.22 -3.17 -31.77
C THR A 284 -22.17 -3.71 -32.74
N ALA A 285 -20.89 -3.38 -32.54
CA ALA A 285 -19.78 -3.87 -33.35
C ALA A 285 -19.63 -5.40 -33.26
N THR A 286 -19.76 -5.97 -32.05
CA THR A 286 -19.71 -7.42 -31.83
C THR A 286 -20.87 -8.12 -32.54
N THR A 287 -22.09 -7.58 -32.42
CA THR A 287 -23.27 -8.14 -33.09
C THR A 287 -23.13 -8.11 -34.61
N LYS A 288 -22.59 -7.02 -35.15
CA LYS A 288 -22.30 -6.88 -36.58
C LYS A 288 -21.20 -7.85 -37.06
N ALA A 289 -20.16 -8.06 -36.25
CA ALA A 289 -19.11 -9.02 -36.56
C ALA A 289 -19.64 -10.46 -36.55
N VAL A 290 -20.48 -10.81 -35.58
CA VAL A 290 -21.12 -12.14 -35.49
C VAL A 290 -22.06 -12.38 -36.67
N SER A 291 -22.86 -11.39 -37.08
CA SER A 291 -23.76 -11.54 -38.24
C SER A 291 -23.00 -11.65 -39.56
N ALA A 292 -21.90 -10.89 -39.72
CA ALA A 292 -21.01 -11.01 -40.87
C ALA A 292 -20.35 -12.40 -40.94
N LEU A 293 -19.86 -12.91 -39.80
CA LEU A 293 -19.29 -14.26 -39.72
C LEU A 293 -20.34 -15.34 -40.03
N ALA A 294 -21.56 -15.21 -39.52
CA ALA A 294 -22.64 -16.14 -39.82
C ALA A 294 -22.99 -16.15 -41.32
N ALA A 295 -22.97 -14.98 -41.98
CA ALA A 295 -23.19 -14.88 -43.42
C ALA A 295 -22.06 -15.56 -44.22
N GLU A 296 -20.79 -15.34 -43.83
CA GLU A 296 -19.66 -16.03 -44.47
C GLU A 296 -19.72 -17.55 -44.30
N VAL A 297 -20.02 -18.03 -43.09
CA VAL A 297 -20.19 -19.47 -42.84
C VAL A 297 -21.34 -20.04 -43.67
N GLY A 298 -22.43 -19.28 -43.84
CA GLY A 298 -23.53 -19.64 -44.75
C GLY A 298 -23.06 -19.79 -46.20
N GLN A 299 -22.28 -18.82 -46.69
CA GLN A 299 -21.71 -18.85 -48.04
C GLN A 299 -20.74 -20.02 -48.25
N VAL A 300 -19.92 -20.35 -47.24
CA VAL A 300 -19.04 -21.52 -47.27
C VAL A 300 -19.86 -22.82 -47.28
N ALA A 301 -20.94 -22.91 -46.52
CA ALA A 301 -21.83 -24.07 -46.54
C ALA A 301 -22.51 -24.24 -47.91
N ASP A 302 -22.93 -23.15 -48.55
CA ASP A 302 -23.54 -23.16 -49.89
C ASP A 302 -22.54 -23.59 -50.96
N THR A 303 -21.31 -23.05 -50.93
CA THR A 303 -20.24 -23.48 -51.85
C THR A 303 -19.87 -24.94 -51.63
N HIS A 304 -19.83 -25.42 -50.39
CA HIS A 304 -19.60 -26.84 -50.09
C HIS A 304 -20.72 -27.74 -50.66
N ARG A 305 -21.99 -27.34 -50.56
CA ARG A 305 -23.11 -28.07 -51.19
C ARG A 305 -23.00 -28.07 -52.71
N ALA A 306 -22.68 -26.94 -53.32
CA ALA A 306 -22.48 -26.85 -54.77
C ALA A 306 -21.34 -27.77 -55.23
N LEU A 307 -20.20 -27.75 -54.53
CA LEU A 307 -19.07 -28.64 -54.80
C LEU A 307 -19.45 -30.11 -54.66
N LYS A 308 -20.22 -30.47 -53.62
CA LYS A 308 -20.71 -31.83 -53.44
C LYS A 308 -21.59 -32.29 -54.61
N THR A 309 -22.46 -31.42 -55.11
CA THR A 309 -23.30 -31.69 -56.28
C THR A 309 -22.45 -31.91 -57.54
N GLU A 310 -21.45 -31.06 -57.78
CA GLU A 310 -20.49 -31.22 -58.88
C GLU A 310 -19.72 -32.55 -58.78
N VAL A 311 -19.23 -32.91 -57.59
CA VAL A 311 -18.55 -34.20 -57.35
C VAL A 311 -19.48 -35.39 -57.66
N THR A 312 -20.75 -35.33 -57.27
CA THR A 312 -21.71 -36.38 -57.61
C THR A 312 -21.99 -36.45 -59.11
N ALA A 313 -22.03 -35.31 -59.81
CA ALA A 313 -22.20 -35.26 -61.27
C ALA A 313 -20.98 -35.84 -62.00
N ILE A 314 -19.76 -35.53 -61.54
CA ILE A 314 -18.52 -36.14 -62.04
C ILE A 314 -18.54 -37.65 -61.84
N GLY A 315 -18.99 -38.13 -60.68
CA GLY A 315 -19.15 -39.57 -60.41
C GLY A 315 -20.12 -40.26 -61.36
N ALA A 316 -21.27 -39.64 -61.65
CA ALA A 316 -22.24 -40.16 -62.62
C ALA A 316 -21.67 -40.18 -64.06
N ASN A 317 -20.95 -39.14 -64.47
CA ASN A 317 -20.27 -39.09 -65.75
C ASN A 317 -19.19 -40.17 -65.86
N HIS A 318 -18.41 -40.41 -64.80
CA HIS A 318 -17.42 -41.48 -64.76
C HIS A 318 -18.05 -42.87 -64.89
N ALA A 319 -19.20 -43.10 -64.24
CA ALA A 319 -19.95 -44.35 -64.39
C ALA A 319 -20.46 -44.55 -65.83
N SER A 320 -20.96 -43.49 -66.47
CA SER A 320 -21.37 -43.50 -67.88
C SER A 320 -20.20 -43.82 -68.81
N VAL A 321 -19.03 -43.19 -68.61
CA VAL A 321 -17.80 -43.50 -69.36
C VAL A 321 -17.41 -44.97 -69.17
N GLY A 322 -17.46 -45.48 -67.94
CA GLY A 322 -17.21 -46.90 -67.67
C GLY A 322 -18.17 -47.84 -68.42
N GLN A 323 -19.45 -47.47 -68.52
CA GLN A 323 -20.45 -48.23 -69.27
C GLN A 323 -20.20 -48.19 -70.79
N VAL A 324 -19.79 -47.04 -71.34
CA VAL A 324 -19.39 -46.91 -72.75
C VAL A 324 -18.15 -47.75 -73.05
N ILE A 325 -17.16 -47.74 -72.15
CA ILE A 325 -15.96 -48.59 -72.28
C ILE A 325 -16.36 -50.07 -72.29
N GLY A 326 -17.23 -50.51 -71.38
CA GLY A 326 -17.72 -51.89 -71.35
C GLY A 326 -18.50 -52.28 -72.63
N GLN A 327 -19.35 -51.39 -73.14
CA GLN A 327 -20.04 -51.62 -74.41
C GLN A 327 -19.09 -51.68 -75.61
N LEU A 328 -18.01 -50.90 -75.58
CA LEU A 328 -16.98 -50.91 -76.62
C LEU A 328 -16.21 -52.24 -76.60
N ASP A 329 -15.87 -52.73 -75.40
CA ASP A 329 -15.23 -54.03 -75.18
C ASP A 329 -16.11 -55.18 -75.71
N ASP A 330 -17.38 -55.22 -75.33
CA ASP A 330 -18.34 -56.21 -75.84
C ASP A 330 -18.51 -56.16 -77.37
N SER A 331 -18.43 -54.95 -77.94
CA SER A 331 -18.53 -54.74 -79.39
C SER A 331 -17.27 -55.23 -80.11
N LEU A 332 -16.09 -54.99 -79.53
CA LEU A 332 -14.81 -55.50 -80.04
C LEU A 332 -14.76 -57.02 -79.98
N GLU A 333 -15.20 -57.63 -78.88
CA GLU A 333 -15.25 -59.10 -78.72
C GLU A 333 -16.21 -59.76 -79.72
N ARG A 334 -17.37 -59.12 -79.96
CA ARG A 334 -18.30 -59.52 -81.04
C ARG A 334 -17.69 -59.37 -82.42
N HIS A 335 -16.97 -58.28 -82.69
CA HIS A 335 -16.29 -58.07 -83.97
C HIS A 335 -15.17 -59.10 -84.19
N GLU A 336 -14.40 -59.41 -83.15
CA GLU A 336 -13.37 -60.44 -83.18
C GLU A 336 -13.99 -61.82 -83.47
N SER A 337 -15.06 -62.17 -82.77
CA SER A 337 -15.79 -63.43 -83.00
C SER A 337 -16.35 -63.51 -84.43
N ALA A 338 -16.88 -62.41 -84.96
CA ALA A 338 -17.36 -62.34 -86.34
C ALA A 338 -16.22 -62.49 -87.36
N LEU A 339 -15.07 -61.86 -87.12
CA LEU A 339 -13.87 -62.02 -87.96
C LEU A 339 -13.35 -63.45 -87.92
N GLN A 340 -13.29 -64.09 -86.74
CA GLN A 340 -12.94 -65.51 -86.61
C GLN A 340 -13.93 -66.39 -87.39
N GLY A 341 -15.23 -66.07 -87.34
CA GLY A 341 -16.27 -66.73 -88.14
C GLY A 341 -16.03 -66.59 -89.65
N GLN A 342 -15.78 -65.37 -90.15
CA GLN A 342 -15.48 -65.12 -91.56
C GLN A 342 -14.20 -65.84 -92.02
N VAL A 343 -13.16 -65.89 -91.18
CA VAL A 343 -11.94 -66.65 -91.47
C VAL A 343 -12.23 -68.15 -91.57
N SER A 344 -13.06 -68.68 -90.66
CA SER A 344 -13.50 -70.08 -90.70
C SER A 344 -14.30 -70.38 -91.98
N GLU A 345 -15.23 -69.51 -92.37
CA GLU A 345 -15.98 -69.63 -93.62
C GLU A 345 -15.09 -69.54 -94.87
N LEU A 346 -14.15 -68.59 -94.91
CA LEU A 346 -13.16 -68.48 -95.99
C LEU A 346 -12.30 -69.74 -96.09
N THR A 347 -11.91 -70.32 -94.95
CA THR A 347 -11.15 -71.58 -94.90
C THR A 347 -12.00 -72.74 -95.42
N ALA A 348 -13.27 -72.83 -95.01
CA ALA A 348 -14.20 -73.85 -95.51
C ALA A 348 -14.52 -73.70 -97.00
N ALA A 349 -14.70 -72.46 -97.49
CA ALA A 349 -14.92 -72.15 -98.90
C ALA A 349 -13.69 -72.51 -99.74
N ARG A 350 -12.49 -72.22 -99.23
CA ARG A 350 -11.23 -72.67 -99.83
C ARG A 350 -11.19 -74.20 -99.91
N ASP A 351 -11.47 -74.92 -98.83
CA ASP A 351 -11.48 -76.40 -98.82
C ASP A 351 -12.50 -76.97 -99.80
N ALA A 352 -13.66 -76.33 -99.95
CA ALA A 352 -14.69 -76.72 -100.91
C ALA A 352 -14.24 -76.48 -102.36
N ALA A 353 -13.58 -75.35 -102.63
CA ALA A 353 -12.99 -75.07 -103.93
C ALA A 353 -11.88 -76.07 -104.30
N GLU A 354 -11.01 -76.42 -103.34
CA GLU A 354 -9.99 -77.48 -103.51
C GLU A 354 -10.66 -78.83 -103.83
N ARG A 355 -11.77 -79.17 -103.17
CA ARG A 355 -12.56 -80.38 -103.51
C ARG A 355 -13.16 -80.32 -104.91
N MET A 356 -13.74 -79.20 -105.32
CA MET A 356 -14.27 -79.05 -106.69
C MET A 356 -13.18 -79.17 -107.75
N LEU A 357 -12.00 -78.59 -107.51
CA LEU A 357 -10.83 -78.75 -108.36
C LEU A 357 -10.40 -80.23 -108.46
N SER A 358 -10.34 -80.94 -107.33
CA SER A 358 -10.02 -82.37 -107.33
C SER A 358 -11.08 -83.23 -108.07
N GLN A 359 -12.36 -82.83 -108.03
CA GLN A 359 -13.42 -83.49 -108.80
C GLN A 359 -13.31 -83.19 -110.30
N LEU A 360 -12.99 -81.95 -110.68
CA LEU A 360 -12.75 -81.58 -112.06
C LEU A 360 -11.51 -82.30 -112.61
N GLU A 361 -10.45 -82.45 -111.83
CA GLU A 361 -9.26 -83.22 -112.19
C GLU A 361 -9.59 -84.71 -112.42
N ARG A 362 -10.55 -85.25 -111.65
CA ARG A 362 -11.13 -86.59 -111.91
C ARG A 362 -11.99 -86.68 -113.16
N ILE A 363 -12.73 -85.63 -113.53
CA ILE A 363 -13.61 -85.61 -114.71
C ILE A 363 -12.82 -85.34 -115.99
N ILE A 364 -11.75 -84.55 -115.91
CA ILE A 364 -10.90 -84.14 -117.05
C ILE A 364 -9.76 -85.14 -117.29
N SER A 365 -9.66 -86.22 -116.52
CA SER A 365 -8.76 -87.33 -116.82
C SER A 365 -9.48 -88.47 -117.56
N PRO A 366 -9.53 -88.45 -118.92
CA PRO A 366 -9.98 -89.60 -119.70
C PRO A 366 -8.87 -90.65 -119.88
N SER A 367 -9.26 -91.90 -119.64
CA SER A 367 -8.75 -93.14 -120.28
C SER A 367 -7.35 -93.64 -119.86
N PRO A 368 -7.08 -94.97 -119.90
CA PRO A 368 -7.30 -95.79 -121.10
C PRO A 368 -8.04 -97.13 -120.91
N GLN A 369 -8.89 -97.41 -121.90
CA GLN A 369 -9.18 -98.73 -122.45
C GLN A 369 -7.92 -99.44 -122.99
N ASN A 370 -8.05 -100.77 -123.07
CA ASN A 370 -7.21 -101.78 -123.76
C ASN A 370 -5.86 -102.09 -123.10
N GLY A 371 -5.46 -103.35 -122.90
CA GLY A 371 -6.01 -104.65 -123.28
C GLY A 371 -4.86 -105.68 -123.40
N VAL A 372 -5.23 -106.96 -123.24
CA VAL A 372 -4.71 -108.13 -124.01
C VAL A 372 -3.34 -108.77 -123.65
N ARG A 373 -3.45 -110.07 -123.27
CA ARG A 373 -2.56 -111.26 -123.42
C ARG A 373 -1.21 -111.25 -122.66
N VAL A 374 -0.85 -112.30 -121.91
CA VAL A 374 -0.74 -113.74 -122.25
C VAL A 374 -1.32 -114.62 -121.16
#